data_AF-A0A2P6SPI2-F1
#
_entry.id   AF-A0A2P6SPI2-F1
#
_cell.length_a   1.000
_cell.length_b   1.000
_cell.length_c   1.000
_cell.angle_alpha   90.00
_cell.angle_beta   90.00
_cell.angle_gamma   90.00
#
_symmetry.space_group_name_H-M   'P 1'
#
loop_
_entity.id
_entity.type
_entity.pdbx_description
1 polymer ?
#
loop_
_entity_poly.entity_id
_entity_poly.type
_entity_poly.pdbx_seq_one_letter_code
_entity_poly.pdbx_strand_id
1 'polypeptide(L)'
;MPAACAVKMIHTMLLIHDDLPCMDNDDLRRGKPTNHKVFSEDVAVLAGEALLSFAVEHLALSTVGIEPSRIIRAMEELARSIRSKGLVAGQVVDIHSEGLSDVGLEHLEYIHLHKIVALLECKKKIKRKA
;
A
#
# COMPACT_ATOMS: atom_id res chain seq x y z
N MET A 1 16.94 -7.12 -3.72
CA MET A 1 15.63 -7.79 -3.91
C MET A 1 14.63 -7.55 -2.78
N PRO A 2 14.99 -7.62 -1.47
CA PRO A 2 14.05 -7.53 -0.35
C PRO A 2 13.17 -6.27 -0.35
N ALA A 3 13.76 -5.12 -0.62
CA ALA A 3 13.04 -3.85 -0.78
C ALA A 3 11.90 -3.89 -1.82
N ALA A 4 12.12 -4.54 -2.96
CA ALA A 4 11.09 -4.64 -3.99
C ALA A 4 9.95 -5.55 -3.54
N CYS A 5 10.27 -6.64 -2.82
CA CYS A 5 9.28 -7.53 -2.21
C CYS A 5 8.45 -6.80 -1.16
N ALA A 6 9.07 -6.05 -0.25
CA ALA A 6 8.38 -5.27 0.78
C ALA A 6 7.38 -4.27 0.17
N VAL A 7 7.79 -3.51 -0.85
CA VAL A 7 6.88 -2.60 -1.57
C VAL A 7 5.74 -3.36 -2.23
N LYS A 8 6.00 -4.55 -2.80
CA LYS A 8 4.95 -5.36 -3.44
C LYS A 8 3.99 -5.98 -2.43
N MET A 9 4.45 -6.36 -1.24
CA MET A 9 3.61 -6.82 -0.13
C MET A 9 2.65 -5.72 0.29
N ILE A 10 3.15 -4.49 0.49
CA ILE A 10 2.31 -3.32 0.80
C ILE A 10 1.31 -3.03 -0.33
N HIS A 11 1.76 -3.00 -1.58
CA HIS A 11 0.84 -2.84 -2.69
C HIS A 11 -0.25 -3.92 -2.73
N THR A 12 0.09 -5.16 -2.35
CA THR A 12 -0.87 -6.28 -2.36
C THR A 12 -1.86 -6.17 -1.21
N MET A 13 -1.43 -5.78 0.00
CA MET A 13 -2.35 -5.60 1.12
C MET A 13 -3.36 -4.49 0.87
N LEU A 14 -2.96 -3.44 0.17
CA LEU A 14 -3.87 -2.36 -0.22
C LEU A 14 -4.94 -2.85 -1.17
N LEU A 15 -4.58 -3.62 -2.19
CA LEU A 15 -5.58 -4.20 -3.09
C LEU A 15 -6.54 -5.16 -2.35
N ILE A 16 -6.04 -5.92 -1.37
CA ILE A 16 -6.90 -6.80 -0.57
C ILE A 16 -7.92 -5.98 0.24
N HIS A 17 -7.49 -4.87 0.84
CA HIS A 17 -8.36 -3.99 1.62
C HIS A 17 -9.30 -3.17 0.73
N ASP A 18 -8.83 -2.67 -0.42
CA ASP A 18 -9.65 -1.98 -1.44
C ASP A 18 -10.80 -2.87 -1.90
N ASP A 19 -10.57 -4.18 -2.07
CA ASP A 19 -11.60 -5.12 -2.52
C ASP A 19 -12.70 -5.40 -1.46
N LEU A 20 -12.57 -4.94 -0.21
CA LEU A 20 -13.54 -5.26 0.84
C LEU A 20 -14.92 -4.61 0.61
N PRO A 21 -16.02 -5.18 1.15
CA PRO A 21 -17.35 -4.62 0.99
C PRO A 21 -17.54 -3.19 1.50
N CYS A 22 -16.71 -2.75 2.44
CA CYS A 22 -16.73 -1.38 2.98
C CYS A 22 -15.85 -0.39 2.20
N MET A 23 -15.16 -0.85 1.14
CA MET A 23 -14.41 -0.04 0.19
C MET A 23 -15.01 -0.25 -1.21
N ASP A 24 -14.29 -0.81 -2.17
CA ASP A 24 -14.74 -0.93 -3.56
C ASP A 24 -15.77 -2.06 -3.76
N ASN A 25 -15.87 -2.99 -2.79
CA ASN A 25 -16.75 -4.17 -2.83
C ASN A 25 -16.58 -5.02 -4.11
N ASP A 26 -15.33 -5.15 -4.57
CA ASP A 26 -15.00 -5.87 -5.80
C ASP A 26 -15.10 -7.39 -5.61
N ASP A 27 -15.87 -8.06 -6.47
CA ASP A 27 -15.99 -9.52 -6.47
C ASP A 27 -14.80 -10.22 -7.16
N LEU A 28 -14.15 -9.51 -8.10
CA LEU A 28 -13.08 -10.06 -8.94
C LEU A 28 -11.88 -9.12 -9.02
N ARG A 29 -10.68 -9.69 -8.90
CA ARG A 29 -9.42 -9.01 -9.22
C ARG A 29 -8.60 -9.83 -10.19
N ARG A 30 -8.25 -9.23 -11.33
CA ARG A 30 -7.48 -9.87 -12.42
C ARG A 30 -8.14 -11.18 -12.90
N GLY A 31 -9.47 -11.17 -13.02
CA GLY A 31 -10.26 -12.31 -13.49
C GLY A 31 -10.40 -13.47 -12.50
N LYS A 32 -10.03 -13.27 -11.23
CA LYS A 32 -10.18 -14.26 -10.15
C LYS A 32 -10.98 -13.67 -8.99
N PRO A 33 -11.69 -14.50 -8.21
CA PRO A 33 -12.34 -14.05 -6.98
C PRO A 33 -11.38 -13.29 -6.06
N THR A 34 -11.85 -12.19 -5.49
CA THR A 34 -11.08 -11.38 -4.52
C THR A 34 -10.86 -12.14 -3.22
N ASN A 35 -9.92 -11.65 -2.40
CA ASN A 35 -9.48 -12.36 -1.19
C ASN A 35 -10.65 -12.67 -0.25
N HIS A 36 -11.50 -11.67 0.03
CA HIS A 36 -12.65 -11.83 0.92
C HIS A 36 -13.72 -12.77 0.35
N LYS A 37 -13.83 -12.90 -0.97
CA LYS A 37 -14.73 -13.89 -1.61
C LYS A 37 -14.27 -15.33 -1.43
N VAL A 38 -12.96 -15.56 -1.35
CA VAL A 38 -12.38 -16.90 -1.19
C VAL A 38 -12.25 -17.28 0.29
N PHE A 39 -11.87 -16.33 1.12
CA PHE A 39 -11.39 -16.60 2.49
C PHE A 39 -12.18 -15.91 3.60
N SER A 40 -13.28 -15.20 3.28
CA SER A 40 -14.04 -14.29 4.16
C SER A 40 -13.35 -12.96 4.50
N GLU A 41 -14.17 -11.99 4.91
CA GLU A 41 -13.75 -10.59 5.15
C GLU A 41 -12.75 -10.46 6.30
N ASP A 42 -12.97 -11.19 7.39
CA ASP A 42 -12.09 -11.21 8.56
C ASP A 42 -10.68 -11.71 8.20
N VAL A 43 -10.59 -12.78 7.41
CA VAL A 43 -9.29 -13.28 6.92
C VAL A 43 -8.65 -12.30 5.95
N ALA A 44 -9.42 -11.66 5.07
CA ALA A 44 -8.89 -10.65 4.15
C ALA A 44 -8.29 -9.44 4.89
N VAL A 45 -8.96 -8.96 5.94
CA VAL A 45 -8.45 -7.89 6.82
C VAL A 45 -7.12 -8.33 7.44
N LEU A 46 -7.09 -9.49 8.11
CA LEU A 46 -5.90 -10.00 8.80
C LEU A 46 -4.75 -10.34 7.83
N ALA A 47 -5.05 -10.81 6.63
CA ALA A 47 -4.05 -11.05 5.59
C ALA A 47 -3.36 -9.75 5.16
N GLY A 48 -4.12 -8.65 5.07
CA GLY A 48 -3.55 -7.35 4.78
C GLY A 48 -2.64 -6.83 5.90
N GLU A 49 -3.04 -6.99 7.16
CA GLU A 49 -2.23 -6.62 8.33
C GLU A 49 -0.94 -7.45 8.42
N ALA A 50 -1.04 -8.76 8.17
CA ALA A 50 0.11 -9.66 8.15
C ALA A 50 1.11 -9.26 7.05
N LEU A 51 0.64 -8.94 5.84
CA LEU A 51 1.49 -8.47 4.75
C LEU A 51 2.17 -7.13 5.06
N LEU A 52 1.47 -6.20 5.72
CA LEU A 52 2.05 -4.92 6.13
C LEU A 52 3.18 -5.14 7.15
N SER A 53 2.94 -5.94 8.18
CA SER A 53 3.96 -6.28 9.19
C SER A 53 5.15 -7.01 8.58
N PHE A 54 4.87 -8.03 7.76
CA PHE A 54 5.89 -8.85 7.11
C PHE A 54 6.73 -8.05 6.10
N ALA A 55 6.17 -7.04 5.43
CA ALA A 55 6.94 -6.17 4.54
C ALA A 55 8.07 -5.44 5.28
N VAL A 56 7.80 -4.96 6.50
CA VAL A 56 8.78 -4.26 7.33
C VAL A 56 9.82 -5.23 7.87
N GLU A 57 9.39 -6.38 8.39
CA GLU A 57 10.28 -7.45 8.85
C GLU A 57 11.19 -7.94 7.72
N HIS A 58 10.64 -8.25 6.55
CA HIS A 58 11.38 -8.73 5.40
C HIS A 58 12.40 -7.70 4.91
N LEU A 59 12.04 -6.41 4.89
CA LEU A 59 12.98 -5.33 4.55
C LEU A 59 14.14 -5.27 5.56
N ALA A 60 13.86 -5.41 6.85
CA ALA A 60 14.87 -5.32 7.91
C ALA A 60 15.81 -6.54 7.94
N LEU A 61 15.25 -7.75 7.90
CA LEU A 61 15.99 -8.98 8.18
C LEU A 61 16.57 -9.64 6.92
N SER A 62 15.97 -9.45 5.75
CA SER A 62 16.44 -10.08 4.51
C SER A 62 17.40 -9.20 3.71
N THR A 63 17.61 -7.94 4.10
CA THR A 63 18.57 -7.04 3.44
C THR A 63 19.97 -7.27 4.01
N VAL A 64 20.84 -7.89 3.21
CA VAL A 64 22.22 -8.24 3.57
C VAL A 64 23.24 -7.39 2.80
N GLY A 65 24.42 -7.19 3.38
CA GLY A 65 25.52 -6.45 2.73
C GLY A 65 25.31 -4.94 2.62
N ILE A 66 24.33 -4.40 3.36
CA ILE A 66 24.00 -2.97 3.40
C ILE A 66 24.14 -2.47 4.84
N GLU A 67 24.69 -1.28 5.00
CA GLU A 67 24.80 -0.61 6.30
C GLU A 67 23.45 -0.51 7.03
N PRO A 68 23.36 -0.87 8.33
CA PRO A 68 22.11 -0.82 9.09
C PRO A 68 21.40 0.55 9.03
N SER A 69 22.17 1.64 9.00
CA SER A 69 21.64 3.00 8.89
C SER A 69 20.86 3.24 7.58
N ARG A 70 21.26 2.58 6.47
CA ARG A 70 20.56 2.65 5.18
C ARG A 70 19.27 1.84 5.21
N ILE A 71 19.27 0.70 5.89
CA ILE A 71 18.07 -0.14 6.09
C ILE A 71 17.03 0.62 6.92
N ILE A 72 17.43 1.23 8.04
CA ILE A 72 16.55 2.05 8.87
C ILE A 72 15.94 3.21 8.07
N ARG A 73 16.76 3.91 7.25
CA ARG A 73 16.26 4.96 6.36
C ARG A 73 15.26 4.44 5.33
N ALA A 74 15.47 3.25 4.79
CA ALA A 74 14.53 2.63 3.85
C ALA A 74 13.20 2.27 4.53
N MET A 75 13.24 1.74 5.76
CA MET A 75 12.05 1.48 6.58
C MET A 75 11.30 2.78 6.92
N GLU A 76 12.02 3.85 7.25
CA GLU A 76 11.41 5.17 7.51
C GLU A 76 10.66 5.69 6.28
N GLU A 77 11.29 5.64 5.10
CA GLU A 77 10.66 6.05 3.84
C GLU A 77 9.42 5.20 3.51
N LEU A 78 9.49 3.89 3.76
CA LEU A 78 8.36 2.98 3.62
C LEU A 78 7.20 3.37 4.53
N ALA A 79 7.45 3.51 5.83
CA ALA A 79 6.42 3.90 6.80
C ALA A 79 5.82 5.29 6.48
N ARG A 80 6.66 6.25 6.11
CA ARG A 80 6.22 7.60 5.72
C ARG A 80 5.35 7.62 4.47
N SER A 81 5.59 6.69 3.54
CA SER A 81 4.79 6.58 2.32
C SER A 81 3.39 6.01 2.56
N ILE A 82 3.19 5.22 3.63
CA ILE A 82 1.92 4.52 3.89
C ILE A 82 1.01 5.31 4.84
N ARG A 83 1.58 6.03 5.81
CA ARG A 83 0.82 6.70 6.89
C ARG A 83 -0.19 7.75 6.38
N SER A 84 -0.88 8.39 7.33
CA SER A 84 -1.88 9.47 7.13
C SER A 84 -1.44 10.74 6.39
N LYS A 85 -0.19 10.82 5.90
CA LYS A 85 0.29 11.88 5.00
C LYS A 85 0.77 11.35 3.66
N GLY A 86 0.51 10.07 3.40
CA GLY A 86 0.85 9.35 2.19
C GLY A 86 -0.36 8.54 1.78
N LEU A 87 -0.17 7.24 1.58
CA LEU A 87 -1.16 6.38 0.95
C LEU A 87 -2.51 6.36 1.64
N VAL A 88 -2.55 6.21 2.96
CA VAL A 88 -3.81 6.19 3.72
C VAL A 88 -4.60 7.50 3.54
N ALA A 89 -3.93 8.65 3.40
CA ALA A 89 -4.65 9.90 3.12
C ALA A 89 -5.31 9.88 1.74
N GLY A 90 -4.60 9.40 0.72
CA GLY A 90 -5.16 9.24 -0.62
C GLY A 90 -6.37 8.32 -0.61
N GLN A 91 -6.28 7.19 0.09
CA GLN A 91 -7.37 6.23 0.21
C GLN A 91 -8.59 6.82 0.91
N VAL A 92 -8.40 7.51 2.03
CA VAL A 92 -9.50 8.14 2.77
C VAL A 92 -10.20 9.17 1.90
N VAL A 93 -9.45 10.04 1.22
CA VAL A 93 -10.05 11.04 0.34
C VAL A 93 -10.79 10.38 -0.82
N ASP A 94 -10.24 9.32 -1.41
CA ASP A 94 -10.88 8.57 -2.51
C ASP A 94 -12.27 8.05 -2.10
N ILE A 95 -12.35 7.31 -0.98
CA ILE A 95 -13.61 6.76 -0.45
C ILE A 95 -14.64 7.87 -0.19
N HIS A 96 -14.22 9.00 0.40
CA HIS A 96 -15.14 10.12 0.68
C HIS A 96 -15.50 10.94 -0.56
N SER A 97 -14.87 10.67 -1.70
CA SER A 97 -15.15 11.32 -2.97
C SER A 97 -16.09 10.51 -3.86
N GLU A 98 -16.32 9.24 -3.53
CA GLU A 98 -17.26 8.40 -4.26
C GLU A 98 -18.68 9.00 -4.20
N GLY A 99 -19.35 9.03 -5.35
CA GLY A 99 -20.69 9.61 -5.48
C GLY A 99 -20.74 11.14 -5.57
N LEU A 100 -19.61 11.85 -5.47
CA LEU A 100 -19.57 13.29 -5.75
C LEU A 100 -19.60 13.55 -7.26
N SER A 101 -20.48 14.44 -7.70
CA SER A 101 -20.66 14.79 -9.10
C SER A 101 -19.71 15.89 -9.60
N ASP A 102 -19.03 16.59 -8.70
CA ASP A 102 -18.15 17.73 -9.01
C ASP A 102 -16.80 17.58 -8.30
N VAL A 103 -15.99 16.64 -8.80
CA VAL A 103 -14.61 16.44 -8.34
C VAL A 103 -13.67 17.26 -9.22
N GLY A 104 -13.21 18.39 -8.69
CA GLY A 104 -12.26 19.25 -9.38
C GLY A 104 -10.90 18.59 -9.63
N LEU A 105 -10.16 19.11 -10.62
CA LEU A 105 -8.84 18.57 -11.03
C LEU A 105 -7.84 18.49 -9.86
N GLU A 106 -7.77 19.52 -9.01
CA GLU A 106 -6.86 19.55 -7.85
C GLU A 106 -7.15 18.42 -6.85
N HIS A 107 -8.44 18.06 -6.70
CA HIS A 107 -8.88 17.01 -5.80
C HIS A 107 -8.51 15.63 -6.35
N LEU A 108 -8.73 15.43 -7.66
CA LEU A 108 -8.33 14.21 -8.35
C LEU A 108 -6.80 14.02 -8.34
N GLU A 109 -6.03 15.10 -8.54
CA GLU A 109 -4.58 15.09 -8.41
C GLU A 109 -4.14 14.71 -7.00
N TYR A 110 -4.80 15.23 -5.96
CA TYR A 110 -4.50 14.87 -4.57
C TYR A 110 -4.66 13.36 -4.34
N ILE A 111 -5.77 12.76 -4.79
CA ILE A 111 -6.02 11.32 -4.67
C ILE A 111 -4.91 10.53 -5.37
N HIS A 112 -4.60 10.85 -6.63
CA HIS A 112 -3.58 10.12 -7.39
C HIS A 112 -2.17 10.23 -6.80
N LEU A 113 -1.79 11.43 -6.35
CA LEU A 113 -0.49 11.67 -5.74
C LEU A 113 -0.30 10.84 -4.47
N HIS A 114 -1.34 10.70 -3.67
CA HIS A 114 -1.26 10.03 -2.38
C HIS A 114 -1.53 8.51 -2.49
N LYS A 115 -2.57 8.08 -3.21
CA LYS A 115 -2.96 6.65 -3.35
C LYS A 115 -1.93 5.84 -4.15
N ILE A 116 -1.36 6.42 -5.23
CA ILE A 116 -0.52 5.68 -6.19
C ILE A 116 0.94 6.17 -6.16
N VAL A 117 1.15 7.48 -6.28
CA VAL A 117 2.51 8.04 -6.49
C VAL A 117 3.38 7.89 -5.24
N ALA A 118 2.81 7.99 -4.04
CA ALA A 118 3.55 7.82 -2.77
C ALA A 118 4.33 6.49 -2.70
N LEU A 119 3.70 5.39 -3.11
CA LEU A 119 4.33 4.07 -3.11
C LEU A 119 5.36 3.89 -4.24
N LEU A 120 5.10 4.50 -5.41
CA LEU A 120 6.04 4.51 -6.53
C LEU A 120 7.30 5.33 -6.23
N GLU A 121 7.15 6.47 -5.58
CA GLU A 121 8.28 7.27 -5.10
C GLU A 121 9.09 6.53 -4.05
N CYS A 122 8.41 5.87 -3.12
CA CYS A 122 9.05 5.03 -2.10
C CYS A 122 9.93 3.96 -2.75
N LYS A 123 9.40 3.24 -3.75
CA LYS A 123 10.17 2.27 -4.54
C LYS A 123 11.44 2.87 -5.14
N LYS A 124 11.35 4.08 -5.72
CA LYS A 124 12.51 4.78 -6.30
C LYS A 124 13.54 5.19 -5.23
N LYS A 125 13.07 5.72 -4.11
CA LYS A 125 13.92 6.16 -2.99
C LYS A 125 14.64 4.99 -2.32
N ILE A 126 13.93 3.89 -2.09
CA ILE A 126 14.55 2.67 -1.53
C ILE A 126 15.58 2.10 -2.51
N LYS A 127 15.31 2.05 -3.81
CA LYS A 127 16.29 1.55 -4.81
C LYS A 127 17.58 2.38 -4.85
N ARG A 128 17.53 3.68 -4.59
CA ARG A 128 18.72 4.54 -4.54
C ARG A 128 19.49 4.43 -3.22
N LYS A 129 18.82 3.94 -2.16
CA LYS A 129 19.33 3.92 -0.79
C LYS A 129 19.63 2.51 -0.28
N ALA A 130 19.22 1.45 -0.97
CA ALA A 130 19.68 0.07 -0.82
C ALA A 130 20.74 -0.21 -1.89
#